data_AF-A0A536X8D1-F1
#
_entry.id   AF-A0A536X8D1-F1
#
_cell.length_a   1.000
_cell.length_b   1.000
_cell.length_c   1.000
_cell.angle_alpha   90.00
_cell.angle_beta   90.00
_cell.angle_gamma   90.00
#
_symmetry.space_group_name_H-M   'P 1'
#
loop_
_entity.id
_entity.type
_entity.pdbx_description
1 polymer ?
#
loop_
_entity_poly.entity_id
_entity_poly.type
_entity_poly.pdbx_seq_one_letter_code
_entity_poly.pdbx_strand_id
1 'polypeptide(L)'
;CIWVAAGPGNNGGDGLDAAMHLRAAGKHVQVTLQADASRLPDDARDALARAQAAGVHIGLDPAPALGQNDIAIDALLGVGADRAPSDALAVRVAELNRLRCSVLAVDVPSGLHSSTGQALGDACVRARHTAALLTLKPGLFTASGRDHAGVVWFDDLGVDSSRAEPDAWLVGSDSATLPPRRHAQHKGSFGDVAIVGGAPGMTGAALLAARAAHAAGAGRVYVSLLDGGSLSHDPLRPELMFRDGWWRGSESMLVKATVVCGCGGGIAVHEPLARLLSTVGRLVLDADALNLIAQDSALQRLLQSRHARQRATVLTPHPLEAARLLGCDVVQLQGDRIDAARRLADRFACVVLLKGSGSVIAEPGGVPRINSTGNAALASAGTGDVLAGWLGGRWAQRAQSDNAFRDAMNAACAAAYAHGAVADDASTQVIRADDLIERLHAGH
;
A
#
# COMPACT_ATOMS: atom_id res chain seq x y z
N CYS A 1 -31.74 -17.03 -6.33
CA CYS A 1 -31.09 -17.59 -7.53
C CYS A 1 -29.59 -17.36 -7.39
N ILE A 2 -28.77 -18.29 -7.89
CA ILE A 2 -27.32 -18.13 -7.97
C ILE A 2 -26.89 -18.42 -9.41
N TRP A 3 -26.17 -17.49 -10.02
CA TRP A 3 -25.56 -17.68 -11.32
C TRP A 3 -24.06 -17.90 -11.17
N VAL A 4 -23.49 -18.85 -11.89
CA VAL A 4 -22.04 -19.07 -11.99
C VAL A 4 -21.60 -18.85 -13.43
N ALA A 5 -20.75 -17.86 -13.65
CA ALA A 5 -20.08 -17.64 -14.93
C ALA A 5 -18.73 -18.37 -14.90
N ALA A 6 -18.65 -19.55 -15.50
CA ALA A 6 -17.48 -20.43 -15.48
C ALA A 6 -16.70 -20.36 -16.79
N GLY A 7 -15.37 -20.34 -16.71
CA GLY A 7 -14.49 -20.28 -17.88
C GLY A 7 -13.77 -21.60 -18.19
N PRO A 8 -12.76 -21.57 -19.08
CA PRO A 8 -12.16 -22.77 -19.64
C PRO A 8 -11.05 -23.42 -18.79
N GLY A 9 -10.63 -22.80 -17.68
CA GLY A 9 -9.53 -23.28 -16.84
C GLY A 9 -10.02 -23.87 -15.51
N ASN A 10 -9.07 -24.16 -14.62
CA ASN A 10 -9.35 -24.71 -13.29
C ASN A 10 -10.22 -23.77 -12.44
N ASN A 11 -10.12 -22.44 -12.62
CA ASN A 11 -11.02 -21.50 -11.94
C ASN A 11 -12.50 -21.74 -12.33
N GLY A 12 -12.75 -22.14 -13.58
CA GLY A 12 -14.08 -22.56 -14.02
C GLY A 12 -14.52 -23.89 -13.39
N GLY A 13 -13.56 -24.80 -13.17
CA GLY A 13 -13.74 -26.01 -12.37
C GLY A 13 -14.18 -25.71 -10.94
N ASP A 14 -13.52 -24.77 -10.27
CA ASP A 14 -13.89 -24.32 -8.92
C ASP A 14 -15.33 -23.77 -8.89
N GLY A 15 -15.71 -23.00 -9.92
CA GLY A 15 -17.09 -22.55 -10.12
C GLY A 15 -18.10 -23.69 -10.29
N LEU A 16 -17.74 -24.75 -11.01
CA LEU A 16 -18.57 -25.94 -11.20
C LEU A 16 -18.75 -26.74 -9.91
N ASP A 17 -17.68 -26.94 -9.14
CA ASP A 17 -17.76 -27.60 -7.83
C ASP A 17 -18.58 -26.76 -6.84
N ALA A 18 -18.40 -25.42 -6.82
CA ALA A 18 -19.26 -24.53 -6.05
C ALA A 18 -20.73 -24.68 -6.43
N ALA A 19 -21.05 -24.75 -7.73
CA ALA A 19 -22.41 -24.93 -8.21
C ALA A 19 -23.02 -26.26 -7.74
N MET A 20 -22.25 -27.35 -7.79
CA MET A 20 -22.64 -28.66 -7.27
C MET A 20 -22.97 -28.59 -5.78
N HIS A 21 -22.07 -28.02 -4.96
CA HIS A 21 -22.28 -27.92 -3.51
C HIS A 21 -23.47 -27.03 -3.15
N LEU A 22 -23.64 -25.90 -3.83
CA LEU A 22 -24.78 -25.01 -3.64
C LEU A 22 -26.11 -25.68 -4.02
N ARG A 23 -26.12 -26.48 -5.10
CA ARG A 23 -27.28 -27.27 -5.49
C ARG A 23 -27.62 -28.34 -4.44
N ALA A 24 -26.61 -29.05 -3.93
CA ALA A 24 -26.78 -30.01 -2.84
C ALA A 24 -27.32 -29.37 -1.55
N ALA A 25 -26.97 -28.10 -1.30
CA ALA A 25 -27.52 -27.29 -0.21
C ALA A 25 -28.93 -26.73 -0.50
N GLY A 26 -29.61 -27.20 -1.55
CA GLY A 26 -30.97 -26.82 -1.90
C GLY A 26 -31.11 -25.44 -2.55
N LYS A 27 -30.01 -24.83 -3.03
CA LYS A 27 -30.06 -23.55 -3.74
C LYS A 27 -30.43 -23.76 -5.22
N HIS A 28 -31.13 -22.78 -5.79
CA HIS A 28 -31.36 -22.71 -7.23
C HIS A 28 -30.12 -22.12 -7.91
N VAL A 29 -29.41 -22.94 -8.68
CA VAL A 29 -28.14 -22.61 -9.32
C VAL A 29 -28.23 -22.84 -10.83
N GLN A 30 -27.73 -21.87 -11.60
CA GLN A 30 -27.53 -21.96 -13.05
C GLN A 30 -26.07 -21.65 -13.38
N VAL A 31 -25.46 -22.43 -14.26
CA VAL A 31 -24.08 -22.23 -14.73
C VAL A 31 -24.08 -21.87 -16.21
N THR A 32 -23.36 -20.80 -16.55
CA THR A 32 -22.95 -20.52 -17.93
C THR A 32 -21.48 -20.91 -18.05
N LEU A 33 -21.19 -21.98 -18.81
CA LEU A 33 -19.81 -22.44 -19.05
C LEU A 33 -19.32 -21.89 -20.38
N GLN A 34 -18.52 -20.82 -20.35
CA GLN A 34 -17.93 -20.19 -21.52
C GLN A 34 -16.65 -20.91 -21.95
N ALA A 35 -16.77 -22.19 -22.29
CA ALA A 35 -15.65 -23.05 -22.67
C ALA A 35 -16.08 -24.13 -23.67
N ASP A 36 -15.10 -24.65 -24.41
CA ASP A 36 -15.24 -25.93 -25.11
C ASP A 36 -14.98 -27.06 -24.12
N ALA A 37 -16.02 -27.84 -23.79
CA ALA A 37 -15.95 -28.93 -22.82
C ALA A 37 -14.88 -29.98 -23.17
N SER A 38 -14.55 -30.15 -24.46
CA SER A 38 -13.52 -31.10 -24.91
C SER A 38 -12.09 -30.64 -24.62
N ARG A 39 -11.90 -29.37 -24.29
CA ARG A 39 -10.60 -28.72 -24.06
C ARG A 39 -10.37 -28.33 -22.60
N LEU A 40 -11.28 -28.73 -21.70
CA LEU A 40 -11.13 -28.48 -20.28
C LEU A 40 -9.93 -29.26 -19.71
N PRO A 41 -9.16 -28.67 -18.79
CA PRO A 41 -8.21 -29.39 -17.95
C PRO A 41 -8.89 -30.55 -17.21
N ASP A 42 -8.07 -31.50 -16.74
CA ASP A 42 -8.56 -32.72 -16.10
C ASP A 42 -9.46 -32.43 -14.89
N ASP A 43 -9.03 -31.55 -13.98
CA ASP A 43 -9.80 -31.19 -12.79
C ASP A 43 -11.13 -30.51 -13.15
N ALA A 44 -11.12 -29.57 -14.10
CA ALA A 44 -12.33 -28.86 -14.53
C ALA A 44 -13.31 -29.78 -15.27
N ARG A 45 -12.81 -30.77 -16.02
CA ARG A 45 -13.64 -31.78 -16.68
C ARG A 45 -14.29 -32.71 -15.66
N ASP A 46 -13.57 -33.11 -14.63
CA ASP A 46 -14.12 -33.92 -13.54
C ASP A 46 -15.15 -33.14 -12.73
N ALA A 47 -14.91 -31.85 -12.44
CA ALA A 47 -15.88 -30.96 -11.81
C ALA A 47 -17.15 -30.80 -12.68
N LEU A 48 -17.01 -30.67 -14.00
CA LEU A 48 -18.15 -30.64 -14.92
C LEU A 48 -18.99 -31.92 -14.82
N ALA A 49 -18.35 -33.09 -14.86
CA ALA A 49 -19.03 -34.38 -14.76
C ALA A 49 -19.79 -34.52 -13.42
N ARG A 50 -19.16 -34.12 -12.31
CA ARG A 50 -19.79 -34.13 -10.98
C ARG A 50 -20.99 -33.18 -10.90
N ALA A 51 -20.86 -31.96 -11.42
CA ALA A 51 -21.94 -30.97 -11.44
C ALA A 51 -23.13 -31.45 -12.29
N GLN A 52 -22.88 -32.07 -13.44
CA GLN A 52 -23.91 -32.68 -14.28
C GLN A 52 -24.62 -33.84 -13.56
N ALA A 53 -23.86 -34.74 -12.93
CA ALA A 53 -24.43 -35.85 -12.15
C ALA A 53 -25.29 -35.36 -10.96
N ALA A 54 -24.95 -34.21 -10.38
CA ALA A 54 -25.73 -33.55 -9.33
C ALA A 54 -26.97 -32.78 -9.85
N GLY A 55 -27.23 -32.80 -11.17
CA GLY A 55 -28.39 -32.13 -11.78
C GLY A 55 -28.29 -30.60 -11.81
N VAL A 56 -27.08 -30.05 -11.82
CA VAL A 56 -26.84 -28.61 -12.05
C VAL A 56 -27.22 -28.29 -13.50
N HIS A 57 -27.93 -27.18 -13.71
CA HIS A 57 -28.23 -26.70 -15.07
C HIS A 57 -27.01 -25.96 -15.63
N ILE A 58 -26.39 -26.53 -16.67
CA ILE A 58 -25.16 -26.01 -17.28
C ILE A 58 -25.41 -25.81 -18.76
N GLY A 59 -25.14 -24.61 -19.27
CA GLY A 59 -25.34 -24.28 -20.67
C GLY A 59 -24.48 -23.10 -21.15
N LEU A 60 -24.79 -22.64 -22.35
CA LEU A 60 -24.24 -21.41 -22.95
C LEU A 60 -25.22 -20.23 -22.88
N ASP A 61 -26.29 -20.39 -22.09
CA ASP A 61 -27.34 -19.40 -21.95
C ASP A 61 -26.78 -18.08 -21.39
N PRO A 62 -27.37 -16.95 -21.76
CA PRO A 62 -27.04 -15.66 -21.16
C PRO A 62 -27.32 -15.67 -19.65
N ALA A 63 -26.78 -14.67 -18.95
CA ALA A 63 -27.04 -14.47 -17.54
C ALA A 63 -28.56 -14.47 -17.26
N PRO A 64 -29.05 -15.22 -16.25
CA PRO A 64 -30.46 -15.19 -15.88
C PRO A 64 -30.86 -13.81 -15.34
N ALA A 65 -32.17 -13.54 -15.27
CA ALA A 65 -32.67 -12.35 -14.61
C ALA A 65 -32.44 -12.45 -13.10
N LEU A 66 -31.43 -11.74 -12.59
CA LEU A 66 -31.06 -11.70 -11.17
C LEU A 66 -31.57 -10.41 -10.50
N GLY A 67 -32.26 -10.55 -9.38
CA GLY A 67 -32.65 -9.46 -8.49
C GLY A 67 -31.54 -9.10 -7.49
N GLN A 68 -31.72 -8.03 -6.72
CA GLN A 68 -30.69 -7.53 -5.78
C GLN A 68 -30.29 -8.53 -4.69
N ASN A 69 -31.19 -9.46 -4.33
CA ASN A 69 -30.97 -10.47 -3.29
C ASN A 69 -30.35 -11.77 -3.83
N ASP A 70 -30.08 -11.83 -5.13
CA ASP A 70 -29.41 -12.96 -5.76
C ASP A 70 -27.87 -12.81 -5.68
N ILE A 71 -27.15 -13.82 -6.15
CA ILE A 71 -25.69 -13.82 -6.17
C ILE A 71 -25.22 -14.26 -7.55
N ALA A 72 -24.17 -13.61 -8.06
CA ALA A 72 -23.40 -14.07 -9.19
C ALA A 72 -21.99 -14.45 -8.74
N ILE A 73 -21.48 -15.54 -9.30
CA ILE A 73 -20.13 -16.05 -9.04
C ILE A 73 -19.33 -15.88 -10.33
N ASP A 74 -18.26 -15.10 -10.25
CA ASP A 74 -17.25 -14.98 -11.28
C ASP A 74 -16.20 -16.10 -11.10
N ALA A 75 -16.22 -17.05 -12.01
CA ALA A 75 -15.31 -18.18 -12.10
C ALA A 75 -14.73 -18.28 -13.53
N LEU A 76 -14.60 -17.14 -14.24
CA LEU A 76 -14.18 -17.14 -15.65
C LEU A 76 -12.67 -17.35 -15.81
N LEU A 77 -11.86 -16.57 -15.10
CA LEU A 77 -10.40 -16.56 -15.16
C LEU A 77 -9.83 -16.39 -13.74
N GLY A 78 -8.78 -17.13 -13.41
CA GLY A 78 -8.11 -17.06 -12.10
C GLY A 78 -6.66 -16.60 -12.21
N VAL A 79 -5.82 -17.01 -11.26
CA VAL A 79 -4.40 -16.60 -11.14
C VAL A 79 -3.55 -16.73 -12.42
N GLY A 80 -3.84 -17.69 -13.30
CA GLY A 80 -3.07 -17.95 -14.53
C GLY A 80 -3.39 -17.04 -15.71
N ALA A 81 -4.18 -15.99 -15.52
CA ALA A 81 -4.51 -15.04 -16.57
C ALA A 81 -3.43 -13.96 -16.71
N ASP A 82 -2.77 -13.92 -17.87
CA ASP A 82 -1.74 -12.92 -18.23
C ASP A 82 -2.13 -12.07 -19.45
N ARG A 83 -3.36 -12.22 -19.97
CA ARG A 83 -3.86 -11.54 -21.16
C ARG A 83 -5.30 -11.11 -20.98
N ALA A 84 -5.72 -10.12 -21.77
CA ALA A 84 -7.10 -9.68 -21.84
C ALA A 84 -8.06 -10.88 -22.03
N PRO A 85 -9.24 -10.88 -21.38
CA PRO A 85 -10.27 -11.87 -21.69
C PRO A 85 -10.59 -11.86 -23.18
N SER A 86 -10.77 -13.05 -23.77
CA SER A 86 -11.24 -13.16 -25.16
C SER A 86 -12.62 -12.54 -25.31
N ASP A 87 -13.03 -12.19 -26.53
CA ASP A 87 -14.33 -11.55 -26.79
C ASP A 87 -15.51 -12.28 -26.12
N ALA A 88 -15.51 -13.61 -26.17
CA ALA A 88 -16.55 -14.43 -25.55
C ALA A 88 -16.57 -14.31 -24.02
N LEU A 89 -15.41 -14.25 -23.38
CA LEU A 89 -15.30 -14.04 -21.92
C LEU A 89 -15.60 -12.58 -21.55
N ALA A 90 -15.17 -11.62 -22.37
CA ALA A 90 -15.45 -10.20 -22.18
C ALA A 90 -16.95 -9.88 -22.15
N VAL A 91 -17.76 -10.59 -22.95
CA VAL A 91 -19.23 -10.51 -22.87
C VAL A 91 -19.74 -10.91 -21.48
N ARG A 92 -19.22 -12.00 -20.90
CA ARG A 92 -19.62 -12.47 -19.56
C ARG A 92 -19.17 -11.52 -18.46
N VAL A 93 -17.95 -10.97 -18.57
CA VAL A 93 -17.47 -9.91 -17.68
C VAL A 93 -18.39 -8.68 -17.73
N ALA A 94 -18.82 -8.27 -18.94
CA ALA A 94 -19.74 -7.15 -19.10
C ALA A 94 -21.14 -7.42 -18.52
N GLU A 95 -21.62 -8.67 -18.57
CA GLU A 95 -22.86 -9.06 -17.88
C GLU A 95 -22.71 -8.97 -16.37
N LEU A 96 -21.67 -9.57 -15.80
CA LEU A 96 -21.37 -9.53 -14.35
C LEU A 96 -21.33 -8.08 -13.83
N ASN A 97 -20.61 -7.20 -14.52
CA ASN A 97 -20.46 -5.79 -14.13
C ASN A 97 -21.77 -4.97 -14.23
N ARG A 98 -22.77 -5.44 -14.98
CA ARG A 98 -24.09 -4.76 -15.08
C ARG A 98 -25.09 -5.24 -14.03
N LEU A 99 -24.79 -6.33 -13.32
CA LEU A 99 -25.68 -6.86 -12.29
C LEU A 99 -25.81 -5.90 -11.11
N ARG A 100 -27.00 -5.88 -10.51
CA ARG A 100 -27.27 -5.14 -9.26
C ARG A 100 -27.13 -6.02 -8.02
N CYS A 101 -26.98 -7.32 -8.21
CA CYS A 101 -26.79 -8.29 -7.16
C CYS A 101 -25.31 -8.36 -6.74
N SER A 102 -25.00 -9.09 -5.67
CA SER A 102 -23.61 -9.25 -5.26
C SER A 102 -22.85 -10.14 -6.24
N VAL A 103 -21.66 -9.70 -6.66
CA VAL A 103 -20.71 -10.52 -7.43
C VAL A 103 -19.61 -11.01 -6.49
N LEU A 104 -19.41 -12.33 -6.44
CA LEU A 104 -18.32 -13.01 -5.75
C LEU A 104 -17.32 -13.54 -6.79
N ALA A 105 -16.08 -13.05 -6.77
CA ALA A 105 -15.01 -13.62 -7.60
C ALA A 105 -14.34 -14.81 -6.90
N VAL A 106 -14.11 -15.88 -7.64
CA VAL A 106 -13.30 -17.02 -7.23
C VAL A 106 -11.84 -16.73 -7.56
N ASP A 107 -11.00 -16.83 -6.54
CA ASP A 107 -9.56 -16.59 -6.55
C ASP A 107 -9.13 -15.14 -6.82
N VAL A 108 -9.38 -14.65 -8.03
CA VAL A 108 -9.07 -13.29 -8.50
C VAL A 108 -10.19 -12.82 -9.43
N PRO A 109 -10.65 -11.56 -9.37
CA PRO A 109 -11.61 -11.03 -10.34
C PRO A 109 -11.12 -11.22 -11.78
N SER A 110 -11.96 -11.82 -12.62
CA SER A 110 -11.59 -12.14 -14.00
C SER A 110 -11.22 -10.88 -14.78
N GLY A 111 -10.05 -10.93 -15.43
CA GLY A 111 -9.45 -9.79 -16.14
C GLY A 111 -8.50 -8.94 -15.30
N LEU A 112 -8.27 -9.28 -14.02
CA LEU A 112 -7.27 -8.65 -13.16
C LEU A 112 -5.97 -9.46 -13.17
N HIS A 113 -4.83 -8.79 -13.35
CA HIS A 113 -3.52 -9.42 -13.21
C HIS A 113 -3.23 -9.72 -11.73
N SER A 114 -3.01 -11.00 -11.43
CA SER A 114 -2.87 -11.53 -10.06
C SER A 114 -1.66 -10.95 -9.30
N SER A 115 -0.55 -10.67 -9.96
CA SER A 115 0.65 -10.09 -9.32
C SER A 115 0.66 -8.55 -9.23
N THR A 116 0.18 -7.84 -10.26
CA THR A 116 0.37 -6.38 -10.37
C THR A 116 -0.87 -5.56 -10.05
N GLY A 117 -2.06 -6.18 -10.01
CA GLY A 117 -3.33 -5.50 -9.77
C GLY A 117 -3.77 -4.60 -10.92
N GLN A 118 -3.14 -4.73 -12.10
CA GLN A 118 -3.54 -4.07 -13.33
C GLN A 118 -4.67 -4.84 -14.02
N ALA A 119 -5.60 -4.12 -14.64
CA ALA A 119 -6.54 -4.76 -15.56
C ALA A 119 -5.77 -5.24 -16.81
N LEU A 120 -6.06 -6.46 -17.25
CA LEU A 120 -5.44 -7.09 -18.43
C LEU A 120 -6.03 -6.57 -19.76
N GLY A 121 -6.97 -5.62 -19.68
CA GLY A 121 -7.71 -5.01 -20.78
C GLY A 121 -8.94 -4.28 -20.24
N ASP A 122 -9.88 -3.91 -21.10
CA ASP A 122 -11.09 -3.18 -20.70
C ASP A 122 -12.11 -4.05 -19.95
N ALA A 123 -12.06 -5.36 -20.18
CA ALA A 123 -12.93 -6.34 -19.53
C ALA A 123 -12.29 -6.82 -18.23
N CYS A 124 -12.66 -6.20 -17.10
CA CYS A 124 -12.27 -6.66 -15.77
C CYS A 124 -13.48 -6.64 -14.82
N VAL A 125 -13.71 -7.75 -14.11
CA VAL A 125 -14.84 -7.89 -13.17
C VAL A 125 -14.65 -6.98 -11.96
N ARG A 126 -15.72 -6.30 -11.55
CA ARG A 126 -15.81 -5.57 -10.28
C ARG A 126 -16.61 -6.40 -9.29
N ALA A 127 -15.90 -7.13 -8.43
CA ALA A 127 -16.51 -7.96 -7.43
C ALA A 127 -16.81 -7.17 -6.14
N ARG A 128 -17.89 -7.55 -5.45
CA ARG A 128 -18.13 -7.07 -4.08
C ARG A 128 -17.29 -7.86 -3.07
N HIS A 129 -17.07 -9.13 -3.38
CA HIS A 129 -16.29 -10.06 -2.58
C HIS A 129 -15.35 -10.87 -3.49
N THR A 130 -14.16 -11.21 -3.01
CA THR A 130 -13.26 -12.16 -3.66
C THR A 130 -12.86 -13.24 -2.66
N ALA A 131 -13.08 -14.51 -3.01
CA ALA A 131 -12.59 -15.64 -2.24
C ALA A 131 -11.21 -16.06 -2.78
N ALA A 132 -10.14 -15.53 -2.19
CA ALA A 132 -8.77 -15.88 -2.51
C ALA A 132 -8.43 -17.26 -1.91
N LEU A 133 -8.03 -18.20 -2.76
CA LEU A 133 -7.79 -19.59 -2.39
C LEU A 133 -6.29 -19.91 -2.36
N LEU A 134 -5.84 -20.78 -1.47
CA LEU A 134 -4.44 -21.21 -1.23
C LEU A 134 -3.51 -20.11 -0.69
N THR A 135 -3.53 -18.93 -1.31
CA THR A 135 -2.73 -17.77 -0.92
C THR A 135 -3.38 -16.48 -1.39
N LEU A 136 -2.97 -15.37 -0.79
CA LEU A 136 -3.34 -14.03 -1.20
C LEU A 136 -2.51 -13.58 -2.40
N LYS A 137 -3.18 -13.05 -3.43
CA LYS A 137 -2.53 -12.56 -4.64
C LYS A 137 -2.21 -11.07 -4.47
N PRO A 138 -0.95 -10.61 -4.67
CA PRO A 138 -0.58 -9.21 -4.44
C PRO A 138 -1.44 -8.21 -5.21
N GLY A 139 -1.87 -8.59 -6.42
CA GLY A 139 -2.73 -7.80 -7.29
C GLY A 139 -4.10 -7.48 -6.71
N LEU A 140 -4.60 -8.23 -5.72
CA LEU A 140 -5.85 -7.88 -5.01
C LEU A 140 -5.71 -6.63 -4.13
N PHE A 141 -4.47 -6.26 -3.78
CA PHE A 141 -4.17 -5.26 -2.75
C PHE A 141 -3.40 -4.05 -3.28
N THR A 142 -3.18 -3.94 -4.58
CA THR A 142 -2.44 -2.83 -5.20
C THR A 142 -3.12 -2.33 -6.47
N ALA A 143 -2.75 -1.12 -6.90
CA ALA A 143 -3.25 -0.49 -8.12
C ALA A 143 -4.80 -0.50 -8.18
N SER A 144 -5.36 -0.87 -9.33
CA SER A 144 -6.80 -1.00 -9.54
C SER A 144 -7.41 -2.23 -8.87
N GLY A 145 -6.61 -3.23 -8.47
CA GLY A 145 -7.13 -4.47 -7.93
C GLY A 145 -7.96 -4.28 -6.66
N ARG A 146 -7.65 -3.28 -5.84
CA ARG A 146 -8.48 -2.92 -4.68
C ARG A 146 -9.90 -2.49 -5.05
N ASP A 147 -10.07 -1.85 -6.22
CA ASP A 147 -11.38 -1.45 -6.72
C ASP A 147 -12.15 -2.62 -7.36
N HIS A 148 -11.44 -3.67 -7.76
CA HIS A 148 -12.00 -4.84 -8.43
C HIS A 148 -12.27 -6.01 -7.49
N ALA A 149 -11.52 -6.14 -6.39
CA ALA A 149 -11.60 -7.27 -5.47
C ALA A 149 -12.66 -7.11 -4.36
N GLY A 150 -13.03 -5.87 -4.03
CA GLY A 150 -13.94 -5.60 -2.91
C GLY A 150 -13.40 -6.17 -1.60
N VAL A 151 -14.24 -6.88 -0.84
CA VAL A 151 -13.80 -7.55 0.40
C VAL A 151 -13.18 -8.90 0.08
N VAL A 152 -11.90 -9.06 0.39
CA VAL A 152 -11.16 -10.31 0.18
C VAL A 152 -11.34 -11.25 1.37
N TRP A 153 -11.79 -12.47 1.10
CA TRP A 153 -11.80 -13.60 2.01
C TRP A 153 -10.66 -14.54 1.65
N PHE A 154 -9.95 -15.04 2.66
CA PHE A 154 -8.82 -15.92 2.47
C PHE A 154 -9.15 -17.31 3.02
N ASP A 155 -8.93 -18.33 2.19
CA ASP A 155 -8.96 -19.73 2.59
C ASP A 155 -7.67 -20.40 2.10
N ASP A 156 -6.88 -20.97 3.00
CA ASP A 156 -5.64 -21.67 2.68
C ASP A 156 -5.87 -23.09 2.13
N LEU A 157 -7.13 -23.54 2.09
CA LEU A 157 -7.55 -24.89 1.71
C LEU A 157 -6.85 -26.00 2.52
N GLY A 158 -6.36 -25.67 3.73
CA GLY A 158 -5.55 -26.56 4.55
C GLY A 158 -4.16 -26.86 3.98
N VAL A 159 -3.68 -26.08 3.00
CA VAL A 159 -2.35 -26.24 2.40
C VAL A 159 -1.31 -25.44 3.16
N ASP A 160 -0.31 -26.12 3.71
CA ASP A 160 0.81 -25.47 4.37
C ASP A 160 1.74 -24.78 3.35
N SER A 161 1.66 -23.46 3.31
CA SER A 161 2.50 -22.59 2.47
C SER A 161 3.73 -22.02 3.19
N SER A 162 4.01 -22.45 4.43
CA SER A 162 5.10 -21.89 5.25
C SER A 162 6.50 -22.00 4.64
N ARG A 163 6.68 -22.92 3.68
CA ARG A 163 7.95 -23.16 2.98
C ARG A 163 8.08 -22.42 1.66
N ALA A 164 7.00 -21.81 1.15
CA ALA A 164 7.05 -21.05 -0.09
C ALA A 164 7.68 -19.67 0.16
N GLU A 165 8.51 -19.21 -0.77
CA GLU A 165 8.98 -17.83 -0.74
C GLU A 165 7.87 -16.90 -1.24
N PRO A 166 7.45 -15.90 -0.43
CA PRO A 166 6.35 -15.02 -0.81
C PRO A 166 6.83 -13.89 -1.72
N ASP A 167 5.99 -13.52 -2.69
CA ASP A 167 6.21 -12.34 -3.54
C ASP A 167 6.09 -11.03 -2.75
N ALA A 168 5.20 -11.01 -1.76
CA ALA A 168 4.98 -9.89 -0.85
C ALA A 168 4.26 -10.38 0.41
N TRP A 169 4.34 -9.59 1.49
CA TRP A 169 3.49 -9.77 2.67
C TRP A 169 2.50 -8.62 2.83
N LEU A 170 1.31 -8.92 3.34
CA LEU A 170 0.41 -7.86 3.82
C LEU A 170 0.89 -7.29 5.15
N VAL A 171 0.78 -5.97 5.29
CA VAL A 171 1.03 -5.29 6.56
C VAL A 171 -0.15 -5.55 7.49
N GLY A 172 0.07 -6.33 8.55
CA GLY A 172 -0.91 -6.60 9.59
C GLY A 172 -1.00 -5.48 10.64
N SER A 173 -2.10 -5.47 11.40
CA SER A 173 -2.33 -4.51 12.51
C SER A 173 -1.23 -4.53 13.56
N ASP A 174 -0.64 -5.70 13.80
CA ASP A 174 0.42 -5.90 14.79
C ASP A 174 1.68 -5.07 14.50
N SER A 175 1.86 -4.64 13.24
CA SER A 175 2.97 -3.77 12.84
C SER A 175 2.91 -2.39 13.51
N ALA A 176 1.71 -1.91 13.86
CA ALA A 176 1.47 -0.58 14.43
C ALA A 176 1.64 -0.51 15.95
N THR A 177 1.78 -1.66 16.63
CA THR A 177 1.86 -1.74 18.09
C THR A 177 3.19 -1.17 18.60
N LEU A 178 3.10 -0.18 19.48
CA LEU A 178 4.26 0.33 20.22
C LEU A 178 4.40 -0.39 21.57
N PRO A 179 5.63 -0.53 22.09
CA PRO A 179 5.82 -1.03 23.45
C PRO A 179 5.16 -0.10 24.47
N PRO A 180 4.58 -0.65 25.56
CA PRO A 180 3.93 0.16 26.59
C PRO A 180 4.92 1.12 27.25
N ARG A 181 4.44 2.32 27.58
CA ARG A 181 5.23 3.34 28.28
C ARG A 181 5.46 2.92 29.73
N ARG A 182 6.71 3.00 30.18
CA ARG A 182 7.13 2.73 31.57
C ARG A 182 7.11 4.02 32.38
N HIS A 183 6.83 3.92 33.68
CA HIS A 183 6.76 5.08 34.59
C HIS A 183 8.07 5.89 34.65
N ALA A 184 9.22 5.23 34.65
CA ALA A 184 10.53 5.87 34.73
C ALA A 184 11.09 6.27 33.34
N GLN A 185 10.31 6.98 32.54
CA GLN A 185 10.72 7.52 31.23
C GLN A 185 10.53 9.03 31.19
N HIS A 186 11.35 9.71 30.39
CA HIS A 186 11.30 11.16 30.21
C HIS A 186 11.25 11.51 28.72
N LYS A 187 11.09 12.79 28.37
CA LYS A 187 11.05 13.24 26.96
C LYS A 187 12.19 12.68 26.09
N GLY A 188 13.43 12.60 26.61
CA GLY A 188 14.55 12.00 25.89
C GLY A 188 14.43 10.48 25.59
N SER A 189 13.54 9.76 26.27
CA SER A 189 13.30 8.32 26.06
C SER A 189 12.52 8.04 24.77
N PHE A 190 11.86 9.05 24.21
CA PHE A 190 11.02 8.96 23.02
C PHE A 190 11.67 9.59 21.78
N GLY A 191 12.96 9.90 21.89
CA GLY A 191 13.77 10.42 20.80
C GLY A 191 13.46 11.87 20.40
N ASP A 192 14.36 12.41 19.57
CA ASP A 192 14.24 13.73 18.99
C ASP A 192 13.90 13.59 17.51
N VAL A 193 12.88 14.33 17.08
CA VAL A 193 12.56 14.53 15.66
C VAL A 193 12.90 15.95 15.26
N ALA A 194 13.54 16.13 14.10
CA ALA A 194 13.66 17.44 13.47
C ALA A 194 12.98 17.43 12.10
N ILE A 195 12.23 18.47 11.81
CA ILE A 195 11.63 18.72 10.50
C ILE A 195 12.46 19.79 9.81
N VAL A 196 12.94 19.49 8.60
CA VAL A 196 13.69 20.42 7.76
C VAL A 196 12.95 20.59 6.43
N GLY A 197 12.31 21.74 6.23
CA GLY A 197 11.40 21.97 5.11
C GLY A 197 10.72 23.32 5.22
N GLY A 198 9.62 23.53 4.50
CA GLY A 198 8.85 24.77 4.57
C GLY A 198 9.61 25.98 4.04
N ALA A 199 9.79 26.03 2.73
CA ALA A 199 10.24 27.19 1.97
C ALA A 199 9.14 28.27 1.92
N PRO A 200 9.45 29.50 1.45
CA PRO A 200 8.46 30.57 1.35
C PRO A 200 7.20 30.12 0.59
N GLY A 201 6.03 30.28 1.21
CA GLY A 201 4.74 29.84 0.67
C GLY A 201 4.39 28.37 0.91
N MET A 202 5.28 27.58 1.54
CA MET A 202 5.08 26.15 1.80
C MET A 202 5.33 25.75 3.26
N THR A 203 5.44 26.72 4.17
CA THR A 203 5.61 26.51 5.62
C THR A 203 4.60 25.52 6.21
N GLY A 204 3.37 25.50 5.69
CA GLY A 204 2.31 24.59 6.13
C GLY A 204 2.67 23.10 6.03
N ALA A 205 3.41 22.69 5.01
CA ALA A 205 3.85 21.30 4.84
C ALA A 205 4.78 20.85 5.98
N ALA A 206 5.76 21.69 6.33
CA ALA A 206 6.66 21.44 7.46
C ALA A 206 5.91 21.44 8.81
N LEU A 207 4.91 22.32 8.99
CA LEU A 207 4.08 22.33 10.19
C LEU A 207 3.26 21.04 10.31
N LEU A 208 2.59 20.60 9.24
CA LEU A 208 1.84 19.33 9.24
C LEU A 208 2.73 18.14 9.63
N ALA A 209 3.93 18.05 9.06
CA ALA A 209 4.91 17.02 9.42
C ALA A 209 5.35 17.13 10.89
N ALA A 210 5.59 18.34 11.40
CA ALA A 210 6.00 18.55 12.80
C ALA A 210 4.90 18.17 13.80
N ARG A 211 3.66 18.61 13.52
CA ARG A 211 2.48 18.28 14.31
C ARG A 211 2.22 16.77 14.32
N ALA A 212 2.31 16.12 13.16
CA ALA A 212 2.16 14.67 13.06
C ALA A 212 3.27 13.91 13.83
N ALA A 213 4.51 14.38 13.77
CA ALA A 213 5.61 13.79 14.56
C ALA A 213 5.38 13.91 16.06
N HIS A 214 4.87 15.06 16.52
CA HIS A 214 4.52 15.27 17.93
C HIS A 214 3.35 14.37 18.35
N ALA A 215 2.26 14.35 17.58
CA ALA A 215 1.08 13.52 17.81
C ALA A 215 1.42 12.01 17.80
N ALA A 216 2.39 11.61 16.99
CA ALA A 216 2.91 10.25 16.96
C ALA A 216 3.62 9.83 18.24
N GLY A 217 3.99 10.77 19.12
CA GLY A 217 4.60 10.53 20.42
C GLY A 217 6.11 10.82 20.49
N ALA A 218 6.67 11.58 19.53
CA ALA A 218 8.06 12.03 19.61
C ALA A 218 8.31 12.79 20.93
N GLY A 219 9.46 12.55 21.55
CA GLY A 219 9.81 13.19 22.82
C GLY A 219 10.05 14.68 22.72
N ARG A 220 10.71 15.11 21.64
CA ARG A 220 10.93 16.51 21.27
C ARG A 220 10.82 16.65 19.76
N VAL A 221 10.20 17.73 19.31
CA VAL A 221 10.12 18.07 17.88
C VAL A 221 10.75 19.44 17.65
N TYR A 222 11.74 19.48 16.78
CA TYR A 222 12.38 20.71 16.31
C TYR A 222 11.89 21.04 14.90
N VAL A 223 11.65 22.31 14.62
CA VAL A 223 11.25 22.79 13.30
C VAL A 223 12.31 23.74 12.77
N SER A 224 12.94 23.37 11.66
CA SER A 224 13.90 24.21 10.94
C SER A 224 13.30 24.59 9.60
N LEU A 225 12.60 25.73 9.58
CA LEU A 225 12.02 26.27 8.36
C LEU A 225 13.10 26.73 7.39
N LEU A 226 12.83 26.60 6.09
CA LEU A 226 13.72 27.01 5.00
C LEU A 226 13.25 28.31 4.33
N ASP A 227 12.39 29.06 5.02
CA ASP A 227 11.84 30.35 4.60
C ASP A 227 12.56 31.56 5.21
N GLY A 228 13.69 31.33 5.89
CA GLY A 228 14.42 32.36 6.62
C GLY A 228 13.90 32.58 8.05
N GLY A 229 13.09 31.66 8.59
CA GLY A 229 12.63 31.72 9.98
C GLY A 229 11.45 32.67 10.17
N SER A 230 10.53 32.72 9.20
CA SER A 230 9.39 33.65 9.22
C SER A 230 8.45 33.43 10.41
N LEU A 231 8.40 32.18 10.90
CA LEU A 231 7.59 31.75 12.03
C LEU A 231 8.47 31.37 13.22
N SER A 232 8.16 31.87 14.42
CA SER A 232 8.89 31.56 15.65
C SER A 232 8.19 30.57 16.57
N HIS A 233 6.89 30.33 16.37
CA HIS A 233 6.09 29.37 17.12
C HIS A 233 4.82 29.01 16.32
N ASP A 234 4.25 27.84 16.62
CA ASP A 234 2.94 27.42 16.12
C ASP A 234 1.88 27.71 17.19
N PRO A 235 0.89 28.59 16.93
CA PRO A 235 -0.11 28.94 17.93
C PRO A 235 -1.03 27.77 18.30
N LEU A 236 -1.17 26.76 17.44
CA LEU A 236 -1.97 25.57 17.72
C LEU A 236 -1.18 24.49 18.45
N ARG A 237 0.15 24.51 18.35
CA ARG A 237 1.07 23.52 18.93
C ARG A 237 2.33 24.21 19.49
N PRO A 238 2.22 24.95 20.60
CA PRO A 238 3.34 25.69 21.20
C PRO A 238 4.48 24.79 21.71
N GLU A 239 4.26 23.47 21.77
CA GLU A 239 5.28 22.47 22.14
C GLU A 239 6.37 22.31 21.06
N LEU A 240 6.09 22.72 19.82
CA LEU A 240 7.04 22.66 18.72
C LEU A 240 8.16 23.69 18.89
N MET A 241 9.42 23.24 18.86
CA MET A 241 10.58 24.10 19.04
C MET A 241 11.16 24.58 17.71
N PHE A 242 10.87 25.82 17.34
CA PHE A 242 11.43 26.43 16.13
C PHE A 242 12.91 26.76 16.35
N ARG A 243 13.76 26.25 15.47
CA ARG A 243 15.21 26.44 15.49
C ARG A 243 15.70 26.60 14.06
N ASP A 244 15.95 27.86 13.69
CA ASP A 244 16.56 28.16 12.41
C ASP A 244 17.94 27.48 12.30
N GLY A 245 18.22 26.93 11.12
CA GLY A 245 19.47 26.24 10.85
C GLY A 245 19.76 25.05 11.77
N TRP A 246 18.77 24.36 12.32
CA TRP A 246 18.98 23.21 13.23
C TRP A 246 19.98 22.18 12.65
N TRP A 247 19.90 21.96 11.34
CA TRP A 247 20.75 21.04 10.58
C TRP A 247 22.25 21.45 10.56
N ARG A 248 22.59 22.69 10.96
CA ARG A 248 23.97 23.18 11.12
C ARG A 248 24.59 22.81 12.47
N GLY A 249 23.81 22.21 13.38
CA GLY A 249 24.26 21.81 14.72
C GLY A 249 25.37 20.76 14.74
N SER A 250 25.88 20.43 15.93
CA SER A 250 26.99 19.49 16.09
C SER A 250 26.67 18.10 15.53
N GLU A 251 27.69 17.41 15.01
CA GLU A 251 27.52 16.05 14.51
C GLU A 251 26.98 15.10 15.57
N SER A 252 27.44 15.24 16.82
CA SER A 252 26.98 14.46 17.98
C SER A 252 25.46 14.55 18.25
N MET A 253 24.84 15.65 17.85
CA MET A 253 23.39 15.86 17.92
C MET A 253 22.70 15.25 16.69
N LEU A 254 23.21 15.50 15.49
CA LEU A 254 22.63 15.01 14.23
C LEU A 254 22.60 13.48 14.13
N VAL A 255 23.67 12.81 14.58
CA VAL A 255 23.77 11.34 14.53
C VAL A 255 22.75 10.62 15.41
N LYS A 256 22.21 11.30 16.45
CA LYS A 256 21.21 10.73 17.37
C LYS A 256 19.77 11.05 16.99
N ALA A 257 19.58 11.97 16.05
CA ALA A 257 18.26 12.47 15.69
C ALA A 257 17.58 11.59 14.63
N THR A 258 16.25 11.66 14.62
CA THR A 258 15.43 11.29 13.47
C THR A 258 15.06 12.57 12.74
N VAL A 259 15.30 12.64 11.43
CA VAL A 259 15.01 13.85 10.64
C VAL A 259 14.02 13.52 9.55
N VAL A 260 13.01 14.37 9.39
CA VAL A 260 12.11 14.39 8.23
C VAL A 260 12.50 15.59 7.39
N CYS A 261 12.84 15.37 6.12
CA CYS A 261 13.35 16.40 5.24
C CYS A 261 12.60 16.43 3.91
N GLY A 262 12.23 17.62 3.46
CA GLY A 262 11.69 17.87 2.12
C GLY A 262 10.24 18.32 2.03
N CYS A 263 9.44 18.17 3.09
CA CYS A 263 8.06 18.66 3.15
C CYS A 263 7.99 20.17 2.87
N GLY A 264 7.52 20.53 1.67
CA GLY A 264 7.47 21.91 1.17
C GLY A 264 8.82 22.62 1.12
N GLY A 265 9.92 21.89 0.91
CA GLY A 265 11.28 22.43 0.98
C GLY A 265 11.73 23.23 -0.23
N GLY A 266 11.02 23.13 -1.37
CA GLY A 266 11.39 23.76 -2.63
C GLY A 266 12.86 23.53 -3.00
N ILE A 267 13.49 24.52 -3.66
CA ILE A 267 14.93 24.48 -3.99
C ILE A 267 15.79 24.66 -2.72
N ALA A 268 15.27 25.33 -1.69
CA ALA A 268 16.01 25.63 -0.47
C ALA A 268 16.46 24.38 0.29
N VAL A 269 15.79 23.24 0.11
CA VAL A 269 16.19 21.96 0.72
C VAL A 269 17.54 21.45 0.21
N HIS A 270 18.04 21.95 -0.93
CA HIS A 270 19.35 21.60 -1.44
C HIS A 270 20.48 21.88 -0.44
N GLU A 271 20.44 23.03 0.24
CA GLU A 271 21.47 23.47 1.18
C GLU A 271 21.66 22.50 2.37
N PRO A 272 20.60 22.10 3.12
CA PRO A 272 20.75 21.15 4.22
C PRO A 272 20.99 19.71 3.76
N LEU A 273 20.47 19.30 2.59
CA LEU A 273 20.31 17.89 2.23
C LEU A 273 21.62 17.11 2.18
N ALA A 274 22.70 17.68 1.60
CA ALA A 274 24.01 17.01 1.54
C ALA A 274 24.56 16.70 2.94
N ARG A 275 24.40 17.63 3.88
CA ARG A 275 24.84 17.44 5.27
C ARG A 275 23.98 16.41 6.00
N LEU A 276 22.65 16.47 5.83
CA LEU A 276 21.73 15.53 6.45
C LEU A 276 22.02 14.09 5.97
N LEU A 277 22.17 13.89 4.65
CA LEU A 277 22.55 12.60 4.07
C LEU A 277 23.88 12.11 4.66
N SER A 278 24.84 13.01 4.88
CA SER A 278 26.17 12.65 5.35
C SER A 278 26.28 12.39 6.85
N THR A 279 25.35 12.84 7.68
CA THR A 279 25.54 12.89 9.15
C THR A 279 24.42 12.25 9.96
N VAL A 280 23.15 12.47 9.57
CA VAL A 280 22.01 12.09 10.41
C VAL A 280 21.87 10.58 10.55
N GLY A 281 21.52 10.12 11.76
CA GLY A 281 21.32 8.70 12.06
C GLY A 281 20.15 8.09 11.31
N ARG A 282 18.95 8.67 11.48
CA ARG A 282 17.69 8.19 10.87
C ARG A 282 17.06 9.29 10.02
N LEU A 283 16.77 9.00 8.75
CA LEU A 283 16.34 10.01 7.80
C LEU A 283 15.08 9.57 7.04
N VAL A 284 14.05 10.40 7.07
CA VAL A 284 12.86 10.31 6.23
C VAL A 284 12.96 11.39 5.17
N LEU A 285 12.89 11.01 3.90
CA LEU A 285 12.95 11.93 2.76
C LEU A 285 11.62 11.90 2.03
N ASP A 286 10.99 13.06 1.91
CA ASP A 286 9.72 13.24 1.21
C ASP A 286 9.80 14.41 0.22
N ALA A 287 8.85 14.45 -0.71
CA ALA A 287 8.59 15.60 -1.57
C ALA A 287 9.85 16.20 -2.24
N ASP A 288 10.18 17.46 -1.92
CA ASP A 288 11.22 18.20 -2.62
C ASP A 288 12.63 17.62 -2.42
N ALA A 289 12.89 16.94 -1.30
CA ALA A 289 14.15 16.23 -1.12
C ALA A 289 14.30 15.09 -2.14
N LEU A 290 13.21 14.37 -2.43
CA LEU A 290 13.19 13.31 -3.44
C LEU A 290 13.36 13.88 -4.85
N ASN A 291 12.70 15.01 -5.15
CA ASN A 291 12.83 15.69 -6.44
C ASN A 291 14.26 16.14 -6.73
N LEU A 292 14.99 16.64 -5.72
CA LEU A 292 16.40 17.00 -5.86
C LEU A 292 17.29 15.76 -6.03
N ILE A 293 17.07 14.70 -5.25
CA ILE A 293 17.84 13.45 -5.38
C ILE A 293 17.68 12.84 -6.77
N ALA A 294 16.49 12.93 -7.38
CA ALA A 294 16.26 12.44 -8.74
C ALA A 294 17.16 13.14 -9.78
N GLN A 295 17.58 14.39 -9.52
CA GLN A 295 18.31 15.24 -10.46
C GLN A 295 19.81 15.36 -10.16
N ASP A 296 20.27 14.99 -8.96
CA ASP A 296 21.64 15.20 -8.52
C ASP A 296 22.36 13.88 -8.18
N SER A 297 23.31 13.49 -9.04
CA SER A 297 24.12 12.27 -8.86
C SER A 297 25.05 12.29 -7.63
N ALA A 298 25.46 13.46 -7.13
CA ALA A 298 26.22 13.57 -5.89
C ALA A 298 25.33 13.27 -4.68
N LEU A 299 24.09 13.78 -4.66
CA LEU A 299 23.11 13.45 -3.62
C LEU A 299 22.73 11.95 -3.66
N GLN A 300 22.58 11.36 -4.85
CA GLN A 300 22.32 9.91 -4.98
C GLN A 300 23.46 9.08 -4.38
N ARG A 301 24.73 9.43 -4.66
CA ARG A 301 25.89 8.75 -4.07
C ARG A 301 25.95 8.92 -2.55
N LEU A 302 25.63 10.10 -2.05
CA LEU A 302 25.55 10.34 -0.60
C LEU A 302 24.47 9.47 0.05
N LEU A 303 23.28 9.38 -0.55
CA LEU A 303 22.20 8.51 -0.09
C LEU A 303 22.63 7.04 -0.04
N GLN A 304 23.19 6.51 -1.13
CA GLN A 304 23.70 5.14 -1.17
C GLN A 304 24.78 4.88 -0.09
N SER A 305 25.67 5.84 0.14
CA SER A 305 26.77 5.71 1.12
C SER A 305 26.27 5.57 2.56
N ARG A 306 25.02 5.95 2.86
CA ARG A 306 24.44 5.82 4.19
C ARG A 306 24.33 4.36 4.63
N HIS A 307 24.09 3.45 3.69
CA HIS A 307 24.00 2.02 3.97
C HIS A 307 25.30 1.46 4.56
N ALA A 308 26.43 1.76 3.95
CA ALA A 308 27.74 1.34 4.46
C ALA A 308 28.05 1.90 5.87
N ARG A 309 27.39 2.99 6.27
CA ARG A 309 27.54 3.63 7.58
C ARG A 309 26.50 3.19 8.61
N GLN A 310 25.68 2.17 8.29
CA GLN A 310 24.57 1.72 9.15
C GLN A 310 23.58 2.84 9.51
N ARG A 311 23.39 3.78 8.58
CA ARG A 311 22.44 4.89 8.73
C ARG A 311 21.26 4.65 7.80
N ALA A 312 20.13 4.27 8.36
CA ALA A 312 18.96 3.96 7.56
C ALA A 312 18.29 5.24 7.03
N THR A 313 17.64 5.09 5.88
CA THR A 313 16.80 6.11 5.24
C THR A 313 15.48 5.45 4.84
N VAL A 314 14.38 6.19 4.98
CA VAL A 314 13.08 5.86 4.36
C VAL A 314 12.76 6.94 3.33
N LEU A 315 12.54 6.54 2.08
CA LEU A 315 11.98 7.41 1.04
C LEU A 315 10.46 7.23 1.02
N THR A 316 9.69 8.30 0.89
CA THR A 316 8.22 8.22 0.83
C THR A 316 7.64 8.74 -0.50
N PRO A 317 8.13 8.32 -1.69
CA PRO A 317 7.71 8.91 -2.95
C PRO A 317 6.24 8.59 -3.29
N HIS A 318 5.52 9.56 -3.85
CA HIS A 318 4.32 9.28 -4.65
C HIS A 318 4.72 8.82 -6.07
N PRO A 319 3.80 8.28 -6.89
CA PRO A 319 4.14 7.71 -8.20
C PRO A 319 4.97 8.62 -9.13
N LEU A 320 4.68 9.92 -9.19
CA LEU A 320 5.46 10.85 -10.04
C LEU A 320 6.90 11.09 -9.53
N GLU A 321 7.12 11.18 -8.22
CA GLU A 321 8.46 11.27 -7.60
C GLU A 321 9.24 9.98 -7.82
N ALA A 322 8.58 8.83 -7.63
CA ALA A 322 9.16 7.51 -7.85
C ALA A 322 9.59 7.33 -9.32
N ALA A 323 8.77 7.77 -10.26
CA ALA A 323 9.07 7.71 -11.70
C ALA A 323 10.29 8.58 -12.04
N ARG A 324 10.38 9.80 -11.49
CA ARG A 324 11.57 10.66 -11.62
C ARG A 324 12.82 10.02 -11.04
N LEU A 325 12.72 9.43 -9.84
CA LEU A 325 13.83 8.74 -9.19
C LEU A 325 14.33 7.53 -9.99
N LEU A 326 13.43 6.79 -10.63
CA LEU A 326 13.79 5.66 -11.51
C LEU A 326 14.23 6.10 -12.91
N GLY A 327 13.86 7.29 -13.35
CA GLY A 327 14.08 7.75 -14.72
C GLY A 327 13.17 7.03 -15.73
N CYS A 328 11.95 6.69 -15.32
CA CYS A 328 10.93 6.09 -16.18
C CYS A 328 9.65 6.93 -16.19
N ASP A 329 8.67 6.55 -17.01
CA ASP A 329 7.35 7.18 -16.97
C ASP A 329 6.46 6.59 -15.86
N VAL A 330 5.40 7.31 -15.49
CA VAL A 330 4.51 6.93 -14.39
C VAL A 330 3.59 5.76 -14.76
N VAL A 331 3.24 5.57 -16.04
CA VAL A 331 2.43 4.44 -16.52
C VAL A 331 3.22 3.15 -16.38
N GLN A 332 4.49 3.15 -16.81
CA GLN A 332 5.39 2.00 -16.61
C GLN A 332 5.53 1.67 -15.12
N LEU A 333 5.74 2.68 -14.27
CA LEU A 333 5.86 2.48 -12.82
C LEU A 333 4.59 1.90 -12.19
N GLN A 334 3.44 2.40 -12.59
CA GLN A 334 2.16 1.92 -12.08
C GLN A 334 1.84 0.51 -12.58
N GLY A 335 2.34 0.13 -13.76
CA GLY A 335 2.22 -1.21 -14.34
C GLY A 335 2.75 -2.33 -13.43
N ASP A 336 3.83 -2.08 -12.69
CA ASP A 336 4.32 -2.96 -11.63
C ASP A 336 4.92 -2.15 -10.46
N ARG A 337 4.06 -1.81 -9.50
CA ARG A 337 4.43 -1.04 -8.31
C ARG A 337 5.36 -1.81 -7.37
N ILE A 338 5.31 -3.15 -7.38
CA ILE A 338 6.13 -3.99 -6.50
C ILE A 338 7.57 -3.99 -7.01
N ASP A 339 7.77 -4.23 -8.30
CA ASP A 339 9.07 -4.11 -8.95
C ASP A 339 9.65 -2.70 -8.80
N ALA A 340 8.84 -1.66 -9.04
CA ALA A 340 9.28 -0.28 -8.90
C ALA A 340 9.80 0.05 -7.49
N ALA A 341 9.10 -0.38 -6.44
CA ALA A 341 9.52 -0.19 -5.06
C ALA A 341 10.83 -0.94 -4.75
N ARG A 342 10.96 -2.19 -5.22
CA ARG A 342 12.19 -2.99 -5.07
C ARG A 342 13.38 -2.33 -5.75
N ARG A 343 13.23 -1.92 -7.01
CA ARG A 343 14.27 -1.24 -7.78
C ARG A 343 14.71 0.07 -7.14
N LEU A 344 13.78 0.84 -6.57
CA LEU A 344 14.14 2.05 -5.80
C LEU A 344 14.94 1.69 -4.55
N ALA A 345 14.50 0.68 -3.80
CA ALA A 345 15.17 0.25 -2.58
C ALA A 345 16.60 -0.22 -2.86
N ASP A 346 16.78 -1.09 -3.87
CA ASP A 346 18.08 -1.60 -4.30
C ASP A 346 18.97 -0.48 -4.86
N ARG A 347 18.43 0.39 -5.72
CA ARG A 347 19.18 1.50 -6.34
C ARG A 347 19.73 2.46 -5.30
N PHE A 348 18.95 2.79 -4.26
CA PHE A 348 19.34 3.79 -3.27
C PHE A 348 19.82 3.20 -1.94
N ALA A 349 19.88 1.87 -1.84
CA ALA A 349 20.27 1.12 -0.65
C ALA A 349 19.50 1.57 0.61
N CYS A 350 18.18 1.75 0.48
CA CYS A 350 17.33 2.29 1.54
C CYS A 350 15.93 1.67 1.54
N VAL A 351 15.16 1.94 2.59
CA VAL A 351 13.75 1.57 2.64
C VAL A 351 12.95 2.55 1.79
N VAL A 352 11.96 2.05 1.07
CA VAL A 352 11.07 2.85 0.21
C VAL A 352 9.63 2.52 0.60
N LEU A 353 8.85 3.54 0.90
CA LEU A 353 7.39 3.50 1.05
C LEU A 353 6.79 4.19 -0.19
N LEU A 354 6.47 3.41 -1.21
CA LEU A 354 5.86 3.89 -2.45
C LEU A 354 4.36 4.14 -2.22
N LYS A 355 3.99 5.43 -2.11
CA LYS A 355 2.62 5.87 -1.83
C LYS A 355 1.66 5.50 -2.98
N GLY A 356 0.39 5.32 -2.66
CA GLY A 356 -0.70 5.01 -3.60
C GLY A 356 -1.64 3.93 -3.09
N SER A 357 -2.63 3.55 -3.91
CA SER A 357 -3.55 2.44 -3.61
C SER A 357 -2.75 1.14 -3.47
N GLY A 358 -2.77 0.54 -2.28
CA GLY A 358 -1.81 -0.49 -1.92
C GLY A 358 -0.41 0.08 -1.84
N SER A 359 -0.11 0.85 -0.79
CA SER A 359 1.23 1.40 -0.64
C SER A 359 2.22 0.25 -0.47
N VAL A 360 3.31 0.26 -1.25
CA VAL A 360 4.30 -0.82 -1.26
C VAL A 360 5.53 -0.37 -0.48
N ILE A 361 5.98 -1.17 0.48
CA ILE A 361 7.16 -0.92 1.28
C ILE A 361 8.23 -1.95 0.93
N ALA A 362 9.41 -1.50 0.51
CA ALA A 362 10.51 -2.37 0.11
C ALA A 362 11.82 -1.97 0.82
N GLU A 363 12.69 -2.94 1.04
CA GLU A 363 14.07 -2.74 1.50
C GLU A 363 15.03 -3.53 0.60
N PRO A 364 16.33 -3.19 0.57
CA PRO A 364 17.28 -3.83 -0.34
C PRO A 364 17.35 -5.35 -0.11
N GLY A 365 17.13 -6.13 -1.17
CA GLY A 365 17.13 -7.60 -1.12
C GLY A 365 16.05 -8.26 -0.25
N GLY A 366 15.12 -7.48 0.32
CA GLY A 366 14.03 -8.00 1.16
C GLY A 366 12.74 -8.25 0.38
N VAL A 367 11.88 -9.12 0.92
CA VAL A 367 10.52 -9.30 0.40
C VAL A 367 9.69 -8.02 0.64
N PRO A 368 8.99 -7.47 -0.36
CA PRO A 368 8.13 -6.31 -0.18
C PRO A 368 6.97 -6.52 0.80
N ARG A 369 6.42 -5.41 1.30
CA ARG A 369 5.21 -5.36 2.12
C ARG A 369 4.16 -4.51 1.41
N ILE A 370 2.88 -4.88 1.50
CA ILE A 370 1.76 -4.12 0.92
C ILE A 370 0.84 -3.68 2.05
N ASN A 371 0.59 -2.38 2.14
CA ASN A 371 -0.41 -1.82 3.05
C ASN A 371 -1.79 -1.84 2.39
N SER A 372 -2.70 -2.64 2.96
CA SER A 372 -4.08 -2.80 2.46
C SER A 372 -5.07 -1.77 3.01
N THR A 373 -4.67 -0.96 3.99
CA THR A 373 -5.50 0.09 4.59
C THR A 373 -5.47 1.39 3.80
N GLY A 374 -6.45 2.25 4.06
CA GLY A 374 -6.59 3.58 3.50
C GLY A 374 -7.40 3.61 2.22
N ASN A 375 -8.08 4.73 1.97
CA ASN A 375 -8.94 4.90 0.82
C ASN A 375 -8.80 6.31 0.21
N ALA A 376 -9.65 6.62 -0.77
CA ALA A 376 -9.61 7.88 -1.50
C ALA A 376 -9.78 9.12 -0.62
N ALA A 377 -10.26 9.00 0.62
CA ALA A 377 -10.32 10.10 1.58
C ALA A 377 -8.96 10.74 1.88
N LEU A 378 -7.86 10.00 1.68
CA LEU A 378 -6.48 10.48 1.84
C LEU A 378 -5.96 11.29 0.64
N ALA A 379 -6.70 11.36 -0.46
CA ALA A 379 -6.33 12.10 -1.67
C ALA A 379 -6.52 13.62 -1.50
N SER A 380 -5.93 14.18 -0.45
CA SER A 380 -5.90 15.62 -0.14
C SER A 380 -4.46 16.10 0.01
N ALA A 381 -4.22 17.37 -0.31
CA ALA A 381 -2.94 18.00 -0.02
C ALA A 381 -2.60 17.90 1.48
N GLY A 382 -1.31 17.67 1.78
CA GLY A 382 -0.78 17.59 3.14
C GLY A 382 -0.86 16.21 3.81
N THR A 383 -1.65 15.25 3.30
CA THR A 383 -1.72 13.91 3.91
C THR A 383 -0.39 13.15 3.80
N GLY A 384 0.40 13.43 2.75
CA GLY A 384 1.77 12.95 2.61
C GLY A 384 2.73 13.52 3.65
N ASP A 385 2.63 14.82 3.95
CA ASP A 385 3.44 15.47 5.00
C ASP A 385 3.12 14.90 6.38
N VAL A 386 1.82 14.61 6.63
CA VAL A 386 1.38 13.92 7.84
C VAL A 386 2.00 12.52 7.93
N LEU A 387 1.99 11.74 6.85
CA LEU A 387 2.63 10.42 6.84
C LEU A 387 4.14 10.51 7.14
N ALA A 388 4.86 11.45 6.52
CA ALA A 388 6.30 11.63 6.71
C ALA A 388 6.63 12.04 8.15
N GLY A 389 5.87 12.98 8.73
CA GLY A 389 5.97 13.39 10.12
C GLY A 389 5.66 12.26 11.10
N TRP A 390 4.54 11.57 10.88
CA TRP A 390 4.08 10.44 11.70
C TRP A 390 5.11 9.31 11.73
N LEU A 391 5.65 8.96 10.56
CA LEU A 391 6.77 8.02 10.43
C LEU A 391 7.97 8.45 11.26
N GLY A 392 8.38 9.72 11.15
CA GLY A 392 9.49 10.27 11.95
C GLY A 392 9.27 10.14 13.45
N GLY A 393 8.08 10.47 13.93
CA GLY A 393 7.73 10.37 15.35
C GLY A 393 7.66 8.93 15.86
N ARG A 394 7.12 7.99 15.07
CA ARG A 394 7.10 6.57 15.43
C ARG A 394 8.50 5.96 15.37
N TRP A 395 9.32 6.36 14.42
CA TRP A 395 10.68 5.86 14.30
C TRP A 395 11.58 6.38 15.44
N ALA A 396 11.43 7.63 15.87
CA ALA A 396 12.19 8.20 16.97
C ALA A 396 12.03 7.42 18.28
N GLN A 397 10.84 6.86 18.53
CA GLN A 397 10.52 6.08 19.73
C GLN A 397 11.07 4.65 19.71
N ARG A 398 11.44 4.12 18.54
CA ARG A 398 11.95 2.75 18.43
C ARG A 398 13.37 2.66 18.97
N ALA A 399 13.64 1.62 19.77
CA ALA A 399 15.00 1.27 20.15
C ALA A 399 15.82 0.99 18.88
N GLN A 400 17.09 1.42 18.87
CA GLN A 400 18.05 0.99 17.86
C GLN A 400 18.33 -0.50 18.08
N SER A 401 17.90 -1.35 17.15
CA SER A 401 18.37 -2.74 17.09
C SER A 401 19.69 -2.82 16.33
N ASP A 402 20.31 -4.00 16.31
CA ASP A 402 21.51 -4.26 15.51
C ASP A 402 21.26 -4.11 14.00
N ASN A 403 20.00 -4.02 13.57
CA ASN A 403 19.64 -3.83 12.17
C ASN A 403 18.76 -2.58 11.97
N ALA A 404 19.41 -1.45 11.65
CA ALA A 404 18.75 -0.18 11.43
C ALA A 404 17.76 -0.19 10.24
N PHE A 405 17.96 -1.05 9.24
CA PHE A 405 17.08 -1.17 8.06
C PHE A 405 15.78 -1.88 8.41
N ARG A 406 15.86 -2.97 9.18
CA ARG A 406 14.67 -3.63 9.72
C ARG A 406 13.84 -2.69 10.59
N ASP A 407 14.49 -1.85 11.39
CA ASP A 407 13.79 -0.84 12.20
C ASP A 407 13.09 0.21 11.33
N ALA A 408 13.73 0.65 10.24
CA ALA A 408 13.15 1.56 9.26
C ALA A 408 11.96 0.93 8.52
N MET A 409 12.09 -0.32 8.08
CA MET A 409 11.02 -1.09 7.43
C MET A 409 9.81 -1.25 8.36
N ASN A 410 10.04 -1.62 9.63
CA ASN A 410 8.98 -1.75 10.63
C ASN A 410 8.31 -0.39 10.92
N ALA A 411 9.07 0.70 10.98
CA ALA A 411 8.52 2.04 11.16
C ALA A 411 7.66 2.46 9.95
N ALA A 412 8.13 2.19 8.72
CA ALA A 412 7.42 2.48 7.48
C ALA A 412 6.11 1.70 7.39
N CYS A 413 6.11 0.41 7.69
CA CYS A 413 4.90 -0.43 7.73
C CYS A 413 3.90 0.09 8.77
N ALA A 414 4.36 0.35 10.00
CA ALA A 414 3.52 0.87 11.08
C ALA A 414 2.86 2.20 10.73
N ALA A 415 3.64 3.10 10.12
CA ALA A 415 3.16 4.42 9.73
C ALA A 415 2.14 4.34 8.59
N ALA A 416 2.42 3.55 7.55
CA ALA A 416 1.49 3.32 6.43
C ALA A 416 0.17 2.72 6.93
N TYR A 417 0.25 1.72 7.81
CA TYR A 417 -0.93 1.07 8.38
C TYR A 417 -1.80 2.04 9.17
N ALA A 418 -1.23 2.74 10.15
CA ALA A 418 -1.98 3.68 10.99
C ALA A 418 -2.62 4.81 10.16
N HIS A 419 -1.84 5.37 9.22
CA HIS A 419 -2.29 6.43 8.31
C HIS A 419 -3.49 5.99 7.45
N GLY A 420 -3.42 4.77 6.89
CA GLY A 420 -4.51 4.20 6.12
C GLY A 420 -5.72 3.81 6.98
N ALA A 421 -5.51 3.14 8.11
CA ALA A 421 -6.58 2.60 8.95
C ALA A 421 -7.52 3.71 9.46
N VAL A 422 -6.95 4.85 9.86
CA VAL A 422 -7.75 6.03 10.28
C VAL A 422 -8.64 6.58 9.16
N ALA A 423 -8.21 6.43 7.90
CA ALA A 423 -9.04 6.82 6.78
C ALA A 423 -10.14 5.81 6.46
N ASP A 424 -9.95 4.53 6.75
CA ASP A 424 -10.97 3.49 6.56
C ASP A 424 -12.15 3.63 7.55
N ASP A 425 -11.88 4.16 8.75
CA ASP A 425 -12.91 4.52 9.72
C ASP A 425 -13.69 5.79 9.33
N ALA A 426 -13.13 6.59 8.41
CA ALA A 426 -13.81 7.78 7.91
C ALA A 426 -14.88 7.38 6.88
N SER A 427 -16.05 8.01 6.98
CA SER A 427 -16.97 8.08 5.82
C SER A 427 -16.21 8.52 4.56
N THR A 428 -16.71 8.19 3.37
CA THR A 428 -16.12 8.48 2.04
C THR A 428 -15.79 9.96 1.72
N GLN A 429 -15.90 10.86 2.69
CA GLN A 429 -15.50 12.25 2.61
C GLN A 429 -13.98 12.42 2.73
N VAL A 430 -13.45 13.37 1.97
CA VAL A 430 -12.04 13.77 2.01
C VAL A 430 -11.66 14.25 3.42
N ILE A 431 -10.56 13.74 3.96
CA ILE A 431 -10.03 14.11 5.27
C ILE A 431 -8.99 15.22 5.09
N ARG A 432 -9.13 16.32 5.84
CA ARG A 432 -8.12 17.38 5.86
C ARG A 432 -6.90 16.88 6.62
N ALA A 433 -5.71 17.32 6.21
CA ALA A 433 -4.45 16.84 6.81
C ALA A 433 -4.37 17.08 8.33
N ASP A 434 -4.87 18.21 8.83
CA ASP A 434 -4.88 18.49 10.28
C ASP A 434 -5.87 17.57 11.03
N ASP A 435 -7.07 17.33 10.47
CA ASP A 435 -8.05 16.38 11.03
C ASP A 435 -7.48 14.95 11.08
N LEU A 436 -6.67 14.58 10.07
CA LEU A 436 -5.98 13.29 10.04
C LEU A 436 -5.01 13.13 11.21
N ILE A 437 -4.30 14.20 11.58
CA ILE A 437 -3.39 14.19 12.74
C ILE A 437 -4.16 13.93 14.03
N GLU A 438 -5.29 14.61 14.24
CA GLU A 438 -6.10 14.44 15.45
C GLU A 438 -6.68 13.03 15.56
N ARG A 439 -7.16 12.46 14.43
CA ARG A 439 -7.67 11.08 14.42
C ARG A 439 -6.58 10.06 14.66
N LEU A 440 -5.41 10.24 14.04
CA LEU A 440 -4.24 9.41 14.32
C LEU A 440 -3.84 9.47 15.79
N HIS A 441 -3.88 10.65 16.41
CA HIS A 441 -3.59 10.80 17.83
C HIS A 441 -4.62 10.07 18.71
N ALA A 442 -5.91 10.15 18.37
CA ALA A 442 -7.00 9.55 19.17
C ALA A 442 -7.06 8.01 19.06
N GLY A 443 -6.59 7.43 17.96
CA GLY A 443 -6.57 5.98 17.73
C GLY A 443 -5.40 5.23 18.40
N HIS A 444 -4.55 5.93 19.15
CA HIS A 444 -3.37 5.43 19.84
C HIS A 444 -3.34 5.86 21.29
#